data_AF-A0A6M7WI71-F1
#
_entry.id   AF-A0A6M7WI71-F1
#
_cell.length_a   1.000
_cell.length_b   1.000
_cell.length_c   1.000
_cell.angle_alpha   90.00
_cell.angle_beta   90.00
_cell.angle_gamma   90.00
#
_symmetry.space_group_name_H-M   'P 1'
#
loop_
_entity.id
_entity.type
_entity.pdbx_description
1 polymer ?
#
loop_
_entity_poly.entity_id
_entity_poly.type
_entity_poly.pdbx_seq_one_letter_code
_entity_poly.pdbx_strand_id
1 'polypeptide(L)'
;MISNFRDCRRLAEPPAPYTNGAGTTDGRPRSNATYGAQARTIARFAGTVVCVWFLSGLASVANAANASVLLEDQTWTELSDRIAAGMTTIIVPIGGTEQSGPAMALGKHNVRVKFLAEKIAGQLGNALVAPVISYVPEGAIDPPTAHMRFPGTITISDKTFEQLLESAARSFKLHGFKTIVLIGDHGGYQADERHVADRLNAEWRKTPVRVFAALEYYQITQGAYVDKLLSAGATRPEIGTHAGLADTSLMLAIDPSMVREDRLAATPKLDAGDGVYGGDPTRSSAAFGQLGVDLIVNGTTEAIRKFEKQQPK
;
A
#
# COMPACT_ATOMS: atom_id res chain seq x y z
N MET A 1 37.40 22.06 -14.98
CA MET A 1 37.41 23.27 -14.13
C MET A 1 36.38 23.07 -13.03
N ILE A 2 36.85 23.00 -11.77
CA ILE A 2 36.24 23.50 -10.50
C ILE A 2 34.78 23.04 -10.21
N SER A 3 34.37 22.41 -9.10
CA SER A 3 35.00 21.98 -7.83
C SER A 3 34.08 21.00 -7.08
N ASN A 4 34.70 20.21 -6.20
CA ASN A 4 34.16 19.39 -5.12
C ASN A 4 32.97 19.94 -4.33
N PHE A 5 32.06 19.05 -3.93
CA PHE A 5 31.37 19.11 -2.65
C PHE A 5 31.61 17.80 -1.88
N ARG A 6 32.51 17.87 -0.90
CA ARG A 6 32.65 16.91 0.20
C ARG A 6 31.95 17.51 1.43
N ASP A 7 31.47 16.61 2.28
CA ASP A 7 31.12 16.78 3.69
C ASP A 7 29.83 17.55 4.06
N CYS A 8 28.80 16.77 4.40
CA CYS A 8 27.97 17.03 5.58
C CYS A 8 27.63 15.69 6.26
N ARG A 9 28.48 15.27 7.22
CA ARG A 9 28.12 14.34 8.29
C ARG A 9 27.74 15.13 9.55
N ARG A 10 26.85 14.54 10.35
CA ARG A 10 26.46 14.82 11.75
C ARG A 10 25.26 15.77 11.95
N LEU A 11 24.10 15.13 12.14
CA LEU A 11 23.09 15.56 13.11
C LEU A 11 23.15 14.51 14.23
N ALA A 12 23.79 14.82 15.36
CA ALA A 12 23.22 15.45 16.57
C ALA A 12 22.77 14.36 17.58
N GLU A 13 23.69 14.00 18.48
CA GLU A 13 23.37 13.26 19.72
C GLU A 13 22.80 14.24 20.76
N PRO A 14 21.84 13.81 21.62
CA PRO A 14 21.29 14.67 22.67
C PRO A 14 22.24 14.80 23.89
N PRO A 15 22.23 15.96 24.61
CA PRO A 15 23.13 16.17 25.75
C PRO A 15 22.65 15.47 27.04
N ALA A 16 23.64 15.07 27.86
CA ALA A 16 23.50 14.45 29.19
C ALA A 16 23.06 15.45 30.29
N PRO A 17 22.51 14.97 31.43
CA PRO A 17 21.88 15.84 32.43
C PRO A 17 22.86 16.60 33.33
N TYR A 18 22.50 17.83 33.66
CA TYR A 18 23.19 18.72 34.59
C TYR A 18 23.15 18.18 36.03
N THR A 19 24.32 18.06 36.65
CA THR A 19 24.49 17.95 38.10
C THR A 19 24.81 19.33 38.66
N ASN A 20 24.14 19.73 39.74
CA ASN A 20 24.56 20.86 40.57
C ASN A 20 24.61 20.41 42.03
N GLY A 21 25.76 20.63 42.65
CA GLY A 21 25.97 20.48 44.07
C GLY A 21 26.52 21.77 44.69
N ALA A 22 26.32 21.85 46.01
CA ALA A 22 27.06 22.61 47.04
C ALA A 22 26.53 23.98 47.54
N GLY A 23 26.47 24.06 48.89
CA GLY A 23 26.38 25.26 49.74
C GLY A 23 25.51 25.00 51.00
N THR A 24 26.01 24.48 52.14
CA THR A 24 26.56 25.17 53.36
C THR A 24 25.65 26.28 53.92
N THR A 25 25.29 26.46 55.21
CA THR A 25 25.76 26.05 56.56
C THR A 25 24.75 26.58 57.63
N ASP A 26 24.89 26.13 58.89
CA ASP A 26 24.43 26.74 60.18
C ASP A 26 22.98 26.40 60.65
N GLY A 27 22.61 26.11 61.90
CA GLY A 27 23.28 26.00 63.20
C GLY A 27 22.29 26.14 64.39
N ARG A 28 21.84 25.01 64.97
CA ARG A 28 21.31 24.78 66.37
C ARG A 28 19.98 25.45 66.83
N PRO A 29 19.37 25.04 67.98
CA PRO A 29 19.26 23.70 68.63
C PRO A 29 17.83 23.31 69.15
N ARG A 30 17.67 22.01 69.48
CA ARG A 30 16.84 21.35 70.54
C ARG A 30 15.32 21.62 70.64
N SER A 31 14.53 20.54 70.58
CA SER A 31 13.74 20.05 71.74
C SER A 31 13.17 18.65 71.51
N ASN A 32 13.21 17.84 72.58
CA ASN A 32 12.59 16.52 72.68
C ASN A 32 11.10 16.70 72.99
N ALA A 33 10.24 15.92 72.34
CA ALA A 33 8.92 15.57 72.87
C ALA A 33 8.49 14.19 72.36
N THR A 34 8.59 13.20 73.24
CA THR A 34 7.89 11.92 73.18
C THR A 34 6.45 12.09 73.65
N TYR A 35 5.45 11.72 72.85
CA TYR A 35 4.10 11.24 73.20
C TYR A 35 3.51 10.81 71.85
N GLY A 36 2.86 9.68 71.61
CA GLY A 36 2.11 8.74 72.42
C GLY A 36 1.22 8.00 71.40
N ALA A 37 1.09 6.69 71.54
CA ALA A 37 0.33 5.85 70.62
C ALA A 37 -1.14 6.29 70.51
N GLN A 38 -1.69 6.35 69.29
CA GLN A 38 -3.09 5.98 69.04
C GLN A 38 -3.24 5.26 67.69
N ALA A 39 -3.80 4.07 67.79
CA ALA A 39 -4.20 3.21 66.71
C ALA A 39 -5.56 3.64 66.12
N ARG A 40 -5.85 3.09 64.93
CA ARG A 40 -7.14 3.05 64.20
C ARG A 40 -7.40 4.33 63.39
N THR A 41 -7.47 4.29 62.06
CA THR A 41 -8.58 3.64 61.35
C THR A 41 -8.19 3.36 59.89
N ILE A 42 -8.23 2.08 59.50
CA ILE A 42 -8.33 1.65 58.10
C ILE A 42 -9.81 1.79 57.71
N ALA A 43 -10.14 2.67 56.77
CA ALA A 43 -11.33 2.51 55.93
C ALA A 43 -11.37 3.54 54.77
N ARG A 44 -11.36 2.99 53.55
CA ARG A 44 -12.11 3.45 52.37
C ARG A 44 -11.60 4.71 51.62
N PHE A 45 -10.61 4.48 50.77
CA PHE A 45 -10.45 5.18 49.48
C PHE A 45 -10.06 4.16 48.39
N ALA A 46 -10.96 3.24 48.06
CA ALA A 46 -10.74 2.22 47.02
C ALA A 46 -11.88 2.16 45.99
N GLY A 47 -12.78 3.16 45.96
CA GLY A 47 -14.00 3.11 45.16
C GLY A 47 -13.95 3.87 43.82
N THR A 48 -13.03 4.82 43.65
CA THR A 48 -13.14 5.79 42.52
C THR A 48 -12.06 5.62 41.45
N VAL A 49 -10.98 4.88 41.71
CA VAL A 49 -9.88 4.71 40.75
C VAL A 49 -10.16 3.59 39.73
N VAL A 50 -11.05 2.63 40.03
CA VAL A 50 -11.30 1.47 39.16
C VAL A 50 -12.18 1.79 37.95
N CYS A 51 -13.07 2.80 38.03
CA CYS A 51 -13.96 3.15 36.91
C CYS A 51 -13.26 3.91 35.76
N VAL A 52 -12.15 4.61 36.02
CA VAL A 52 -11.46 5.39 34.97
C VAL A 52 -10.62 4.48 34.05
N TRP A 53 -10.10 3.36 34.56
CA TRP A 53 -9.32 2.40 33.76
C TRP A 53 -10.18 1.53 32.83
N PHE A 54 -11.46 1.31 33.16
CA PHE A 54 -12.37 0.57 32.29
C PHE A 54 -12.88 1.40 31.10
N LEU A 55 -12.97 2.72 31.24
CA LEU A 55 -13.43 3.61 30.17
C LEU A 55 -12.33 3.97 29.16
N SER A 56 -11.06 4.07 29.58
CA SER A 56 -9.93 4.27 28.66
C SER A 56 -9.59 3.01 27.84
N GLY A 57 -9.86 1.82 28.37
CA GLY A 57 -9.74 0.56 27.63
C GLY A 57 -10.72 0.48 26.46
N LEU A 58 -11.97 0.92 26.63
CA LEU A 58 -13.03 0.80 25.61
C LEU A 58 -12.83 1.73 24.40
N ALA A 59 -12.31 2.95 24.60
CA ALA A 59 -12.00 3.87 23.51
C ALA A 59 -10.84 3.38 22.62
N SER A 60 -9.86 2.69 23.22
CA SER A 60 -8.70 2.14 22.49
C SER A 60 -9.06 0.94 21.61
N VAL A 61 -10.04 0.12 22.00
CA VAL A 61 -10.49 -1.04 21.18
C VAL A 61 -11.41 -0.62 20.04
N ALA A 62 -12.25 0.41 20.24
CA ALA A 62 -13.15 0.91 19.20
C ALA A 62 -12.38 1.57 18.03
N ASN A 63 -11.24 2.21 18.32
CA ASN A 63 -10.40 2.85 17.30
C ASN A 63 -9.62 1.83 16.44
N ALA A 64 -9.36 0.63 16.96
CA ALA A 64 -8.64 -0.42 16.24
C ALA A 64 -9.49 -1.10 15.15
N ALA A 65 -10.82 -1.17 15.32
CA ALA A 65 -11.72 -1.83 14.38
C ALA A 65 -11.99 -1.02 13.09
N ASN A 66 -11.71 0.29 13.09
CA ASN A 66 -11.83 1.20 11.94
C ASN A 66 -10.49 1.81 11.52
N ALA A 67 -9.37 1.27 12.01
CA ALA A 67 -8.06 1.79 11.65
C ALA A 67 -7.79 1.56 10.16
N SER A 68 -7.46 2.65 9.44
CA SER A 68 -7.11 2.59 8.01
C SER A 68 -6.05 1.51 7.74
N VAL A 69 -6.18 0.82 6.61
CA VAL A 69 -5.16 -0.12 6.14
C VAL A 69 -4.03 0.60 5.37
N LEU A 70 -4.20 1.89 5.07
CA LEU A 70 -3.20 2.69 4.38
C LEU A 70 -2.07 3.08 5.33
N LEU A 71 -0.83 2.83 4.91
CA LEU A 71 0.36 3.22 5.65
C LEU A 71 0.47 4.74 5.83
N GLU A 72 0.08 5.51 4.81
CA GLU A 72 0.14 6.98 4.80
C GLU A 72 -0.80 7.65 5.82
N ASP A 73 -1.78 6.91 6.34
CA ASP A 73 -2.71 7.39 7.37
C ASP A 73 -2.21 7.11 8.79
N GLN A 74 -1.06 6.45 8.96
CA GLN A 74 -0.53 6.03 10.26
C GLN A 74 0.60 6.94 10.71
N THR A 75 0.62 7.28 12.00
CA THR A 75 1.85 7.73 12.65
C THR A 75 2.83 6.55 12.77
N TRP A 76 4.13 6.85 12.82
CA TRP A 76 5.15 5.79 12.92
C TRP A 76 5.02 4.97 14.22
N THR A 77 4.48 5.55 15.29
CA THR A 77 4.22 4.87 16.56
C THR A 77 3.03 3.91 16.45
N GLU A 78 1.94 4.31 15.80
CA GLU A 78 0.80 3.40 15.52
C GLU A 78 1.24 2.24 14.64
N LEU A 79 2.07 2.49 13.64
CA LEU A 79 2.65 1.44 12.80
C LEU A 79 3.48 0.46 13.64
N SER A 80 4.36 0.96 14.51
CA SER A 80 5.17 0.13 15.41
C SER A 80 4.31 -0.80 16.27
N ASP A 81 3.26 -0.25 16.88
CA ASP A 81 2.33 -1.03 17.72
C ASP A 81 1.57 -2.09 16.92
N ARG A 82 1.12 -1.76 15.70
CA ARG A 82 0.42 -2.70 14.81
C ARG A 82 1.32 -3.82 14.34
N ILE A 83 2.58 -3.54 14.00
CA ILE A 83 3.56 -4.58 13.63
C ILE A 83 3.79 -5.52 14.81
N ALA A 84 3.95 -4.98 16.03
CA ALA A 84 4.07 -5.79 17.25
C ALA A 84 2.81 -6.64 17.52
N ALA A 85 1.63 -6.14 17.14
CA ALA A 85 0.35 -6.84 17.26
C ALA A 85 0.07 -7.84 16.11
N GLY A 86 0.98 -8.03 15.16
CA GLY A 86 0.86 -9.05 14.11
C GLY A 86 0.52 -8.53 12.71
N MET A 87 0.59 -7.21 12.48
CA MET A 87 0.50 -6.62 11.14
C MET A 87 1.81 -6.87 10.36
N THR A 88 1.97 -8.08 9.83
CA THR A 88 3.24 -8.56 9.27
C THR A 88 3.35 -8.46 7.76
N THR A 89 2.27 -8.10 7.07
CA THR A 89 2.22 -8.04 5.60
C THR A 89 2.08 -6.59 5.14
N ILE A 90 2.82 -6.22 4.08
CA ILE A 90 2.66 -4.94 3.39
C ILE A 90 2.44 -5.22 1.91
N ILE A 91 1.37 -4.65 1.36
CA ILE A 91 1.08 -4.65 -0.06
C ILE A 91 1.68 -3.37 -0.64
N VAL A 92 2.50 -3.51 -1.67
CA VAL A 92 3.08 -2.42 -2.47
C VAL A 92 2.29 -2.34 -3.77
N PRO A 93 1.29 -1.43 -3.85
CA PRO A 93 0.53 -1.24 -5.06
C PRO A 93 1.35 -0.50 -6.13
N ILE A 94 1.38 -1.06 -7.34
CA ILE A 94 2.13 -0.51 -8.48
C ILE A 94 1.13 -0.20 -9.59
N GLY A 95 0.93 1.09 -9.82
CA GLY A 95 0.07 1.63 -10.87
C GLY A 95 0.89 2.11 -12.06
N GLY A 96 0.63 3.34 -12.50
CA GLY A 96 1.21 3.93 -13.70
C GLY A 96 0.42 5.15 -14.14
N THR A 97 1.02 5.97 -14.99
CA THR A 97 0.32 7.08 -15.66
C THR A 97 0.42 6.87 -17.15
N GLU A 98 -0.70 6.52 -17.76
CA GLU A 98 -0.72 5.94 -19.10
C GLU A 98 -2.00 6.34 -19.85
N GLN A 99 -1.87 6.55 -21.16
CA GLN A 99 -3.00 6.76 -22.06
C GLN A 99 -4.01 5.60 -21.98
N SER A 100 -5.31 5.85 -22.13
CA SER A 100 -6.31 4.78 -22.15
C SER A 100 -7.52 5.13 -23.00
N GLY A 101 -7.26 5.49 -24.24
CA GLY A 101 -8.29 6.01 -25.13
C GLY A 101 -8.77 7.42 -24.73
N PRO A 102 -9.74 7.97 -25.47
CA PRO A 102 -10.21 9.35 -25.29
C PRO A 102 -11.11 9.57 -24.07
N ALA A 103 -11.67 8.50 -23.51
CA ALA A 103 -12.69 8.55 -22.47
C ALA A 103 -12.15 8.30 -21.06
N MET A 104 -10.94 7.75 -20.90
CA MET A 104 -10.42 7.36 -19.58
C MET A 104 -9.27 8.25 -19.14
N ALA A 105 -9.28 8.63 -17.87
CA ALA A 105 -8.23 9.47 -17.28
C ALA A 105 -6.89 8.71 -17.15
N LEU A 106 -5.78 9.43 -17.35
CA LEU A 106 -4.40 8.90 -17.38
C LEU A 106 -3.99 8.15 -16.11
N GLY A 107 -4.58 8.50 -14.96
CA GLY A 107 -4.24 7.92 -13.65
C GLY A 107 -5.01 6.66 -13.28
N LYS A 108 -5.73 6.01 -14.23
CA LYS A 108 -6.62 4.86 -13.94
C LYS A 108 -5.92 3.79 -13.10
N HIS A 109 -4.67 3.47 -13.44
CA HIS A 109 -3.92 2.38 -12.82
C HIS A 109 -3.69 2.65 -11.34
N ASN A 110 -3.32 3.89 -10.99
CA ASN A 110 -3.08 4.29 -9.61
C ASN A 110 -4.34 4.20 -8.74
N VAL A 111 -5.48 4.66 -9.26
CA VAL A 111 -6.76 4.63 -8.55
C VAL A 111 -7.25 3.18 -8.37
N ARG A 112 -7.19 2.40 -9.45
CA ARG A 112 -7.62 1.00 -9.47
C ARG A 112 -6.80 0.14 -8.50
N VAL A 113 -5.48 0.20 -8.58
CA VAL A 113 -4.62 -0.63 -7.74
C VAL A 113 -4.74 -0.26 -6.27
N LYS A 114 -4.89 1.03 -5.93
CA LYS A 114 -5.10 1.47 -4.54
C LYS A 114 -6.39 0.89 -3.98
N PHE A 115 -7.50 1.07 -4.69
CA PHE A 115 -8.81 0.58 -4.27
C PHE A 115 -8.83 -0.94 -4.06
N LEU A 116 -8.23 -1.68 -4.99
CA LEU A 116 -8.18 -3.15 -4.90
C LEU A 116 -7.21 -3.62 -3.80
N ALA A 117 -6.07 -2.94 -3.63
CA ALA A 117 -5.12 -3.21 -2.53
C ALA A 117 -5.77 -3.05 -1.16
N GLU A 118 -6.56 -1.99 -0.96
CA GLU A 118 -7.27 -1.75 0.30
C GLU A 118 -8.25 -2.87 0.63
N LYS A 119 -9.02 -3.34 -0.38
CA LYS A 119 -9.93 -4.48 -0.21
C LYS A 119 -9.20 -5.77 0.09
N ILE A 120 -8.09 -6.05 -0.61
CA ILE A 120 -7.24 -7.23 -0.38
C ILE A 120 -6.66 -7.18 1.05
N ALA A 121 -6.10 -6.04 1.47
CA ALA A 121 -5.55 -5.87 2.80
C ALA A 121 -6.61 -6.08 3.90
N GLY A 122 -7.81 -5.53 3.69
CA GLY A 122 -8.95 -5.75 4.59
C GLY A 122 -9.35 -7.23 4.70
N GLN A 123 -9.35 -7.98 3.60
CA GLN A 123 -9.63 -9.42 3.63
C GLN A 123 -8.52 -10.25 4.26
N LEU A 124 -7.26 -9.83 4.14
CA LEU A 124 -6.12 -10.51 4.78
C LEU A 124 -6.15 -10.33 6.30
N GLY A 125 -6.47 -9.11 6.78
CA GLY A 125 -6.59 -8.78 8.20
C GLY A 125 -5.25 -8.61 8.94
N ASN A 126 -4.13 -8.97 8.32
CA ASN A 126 -2.76 -8.81 8.81
C ASN A 126 -1.88 -7.98 7.85
N ALA A 127 -2.51 -7.24 6.93
CA ALA A 127 -1.83 -6.46 5.91
C ALA A 127 -2.12 -4.96 5.97
N LEU A 128 -1.10 -4.15 5.65
CA LEU A 128 -1.22 -2.74 5.30
C LEU A 128 -0.97 -2.52 3.81
N VAL A 129 -1.29 -1.34 3.31
CA VAL A 129 -1.06 -0.89 1.93
C VAL A 129 -0.07 0.28 1.95
N ALA A 130 1.04 0.13 1.24
CA ALA A 130 2.03 1.18 1.02
C ALA A 130 1.50 2.24 0.04
N PRO A 131 2.12 3.43 -0.03
CA PRO A 131 1.83 4.41 -1.08
C PRO A 131 1.98 3.81 -2.48
N VAL A 132 1.12 4.23 -3.40
CA VAL A 132 1.14 3.76 -4.79
C VAL A 132 2.43 4.18 -5.48
N ILE A 133 3.08 3.24 -6.14
CA ILE A 133 4.17 3.52 -7.07
C ILE A 133 3.55 3.88 -8.41
N SER A 134 3.70 5.14 -8.81
CA SER A 134 3.10 5.70 -10.03
C SER A 134 4.08 5.96 -11.17
N TYR A 135 5.39 5.87 -10.91
CA TYR A 135 6.45 5.99 -11.92
C TYR A 135 6.94 4.58 -12.27
N VAL A 136 6.62 4.14 -13.49
CA VAL A 136 6.84 2.77 -13.97
C VAL A 136 7.31 2.78 -15.43
N PRO A 137 7.80 1.65 -15.98
CA PRO A 137 8.08 1.52 -17.41
C PRO A 137 6.79 1.51 -18.25
N GLU A 138 6.67 2.48 -19.17
CA GLU A 138 5.52 2.63 -20.09
C GLU A 138 5.94 2.76 -21.58
N GLY A 139 7.19 2.45 -21.88
CA GLY A 139 7.82 2.61 -23.19
C GLY A 139 9.06 3.50 -23.17
N ALA A 140 9.68 3.68 -24.34
CA ALA A 140 10.88 4.49 -24.53
C ALA A 140 10.53 5.96 -24.78
N ILE A 141 11.45 6.86 -24.42
CA ILE A 141 11.32 8.31 -24.62
C ILE A 141 11.77 8.72 -26.03
N ASP A 142 12.90 8.18 -26.52
CA ASP A 142 13.51 8.57 -27.79
C ASP A 142 14.02 7.35 -28.59
N PRO A 143 13.43 7.02 -29.76
CA PRO A 143 12.14 7.53 -30.20
C PRO A 143 11.01 7.03 -29.27
N PRO A 144 9.86 7.72 -29.21
CA PRO A 144 8.75 7.30 -28.36
C PRO A 144 8.17 5.95 -28.80
N THR A 145 8.01 5.02 -27.86
CA THR A 145 7.42 3.70 -28.12
C THR A 145 6.26 3.38 -27.17
N ALA A 146 5.47 2.36 -27.49
CA ALA A 146 4.33 1.92 -26.68
C ALA A 146 3.40 3.09 -26.29
N HIS A 147 3.23 3.34 -24.99
CA HIS A 147 2.31 4.35 -24.46
C HIS A 147 2.93 5.75 -24.42
N MET A 148 4.25 5.86 -24.50
CA MET A 148 4.97 7.14 -24.64
C MET A 148 4.72 7.84 -25.98
N ARG A 149 4.02 7.19 -26.92
CA ARG A 149 3.51 7.83 -28.15
C ARG A 149 2.37 8.82 -27.87
N PHE A 150 1.80 8.81 -26.67
CA PHE A 150 0.63 9.60 -26.30
C PHE A 150 0.97 10.63 -25.22
N PRO A 151 0.39 11.84 -25.29
CA PRO A 151 0.68 12.89 -24.33
C PRO A 151 0.17 12.53 -22.93
N GLY A 152 0.98 12.83 -21.91
CA GLY A 152 0.65 12.63 -20.50
C GLY A 152 1.08 11.29 -19.92
N THR A 153 1.45 10.30 -20.74
CA THR A 153 2.12 9.08 -20.27
C THR A 153 3.47 9.44 -19.62
N ILE A 154 3.79 8.79 -18.50
CA ILE A 154 5.05 8.97 -17.77
C ILE A 154 5.78 7.63 -17.73
N THR A 155 7.05 7.62 -18.13
CA THR A 155 7.90 6.41 -18.09
C THR A 155 9.18 6.64 -17.28
N ILE A 156 9.66 5.59 -16.62
CA ILE A 156 11.04 5.46 -16.14
C ILE A 156 11.66 4.18 -16.71
N SER A 157 12.98 4.06 -16.70
CA SER A 157 13.62 2.81 -17.16
C SER A 157 13.36 1.65 -16.20
N ASP A 158 13.33 0.43 -16.75
CA ASP A 158 13.21 -0.83 -15.99
C ASP A 158 14.21 -0.89 -14.85
N LYS A 159 15.47 -0.54 -15.12
CA LYS A 159 16.52 -0.46 -14.10
C LYS A 159 16.17 0.47 -12.94
N THR A 160 15.63 1.65 -13.23
CA THR A 160 15.24 2.62 -12.19
C THR A 160 14.05 2.10 -11.40
N PHE A 161 13.10 1.47 -12.09
CA PHE A 161 11.92 0.87 -11.49
C PHE A 161 12.29 -0.29 -10.56
N GLU A 162 13.11 -1.24 -10.99
CA GLU A 162 13.58 -2.35 -10.15
C GLU A 162 14.35 -1.85 -8.91
N GLN A 163 15.17 -0.80 -9.07
CA GLN A 163 15.88 -0.17 -7.94
C GLN A 163 14.94 0.50 -6.95
N LEU A 164 13.86 1.12 -7.44
CA LEU A 164 12.81 1.72 -6.62
C LEU A 164 12.07 0.65 -5.82
N LEU A 165 11.62 -0.44 -6.48
CA LEU A 165 10.95 -1.58 -5.82
C LEU A 165 11.84 -2.21 -4.75
N GLU A 166 13.11 -2.42 -5.06
CA GLU A 166 14.08 -2.94 -4.11
C GLU A 166 14.25 -2.04 -2.89
N SER A 167 14.38 -0.73 -3.10
CA SER A 167 14.59 0.23 -2.01
C SER A 167 13.37 0.29 -1.08
N ALA A 168 12.17 0.25 -1.65
CA ALA A 168 10.93 0.15 -0.89
C ALA A 168 10.87 -1.16 -0.08
N ALA A 169 11.11 -2.31 -0.71
CA ALA A 169 11.09 -3.61 -0.04
C ALA A 169 12.12 -3.71 1.10
N ARG A 170 13.34 -3.17 0.91
CA ARG A 170 14.36 -3.09 1.96
C ARG A 170 13.92 -2.25 3.15
N SER A 171 13.24 -1.13 2.89
CA SER A 171 12.69 -0.27 3.94
C SER A 171 11.61 -1.02 4.75
N PHE A 172 10.70 -1.71 4.07
CA PHE A 172 9.67 -2.49 4.77
C PHE A 172 10.24 -3.67 5.56
N LYS A 173 11.24 -4.36 5.01
CA LYS A 173 11.98 -5.39 5.75
C LYS A 173 12.60 -4.80 7.03
N LEU A 174 13.23 -3.62 6.94
CA LEU A 174 13.84 -2.95 8.09
C LEU A 174 12.81 -2.63 9.17
N HIS A 175 11.60 -2.21 8.77
CA HIS A 175 10.53 -1.85 9.70
C HIS A 175 9.82 -3.06 10.34
N GLY A 176 10.15 -4.29 9.95
CA GLY A 176 9.67 -5.51 10.60
C GLY A 176 8.59 -6.28 9.84
N PHE A 177 8.23 -5.86 8.61
CA PHE A 177 7.34 -6.66 7.76
C PHE A 177 8.01 -7.97 7.35
N LYS A 178 7.22 -9.05 7.34
CA LYS A 178 7.66 -10.42 6.99
C LYS A 178 7.29 -10.78 5.56
N THR A 179 6.14 -10.30 5.10
CA THR A 179 5.68 -10.50 3.72
C THR A 179 5.55 -9.15 3.03
N ILE A 180 6.29 -8.97 1.95
CA ILE A 180 6.20 -7.79 1.09
C ILE A 180 5.57 -8.25 -0.23
N VAL A 181 4.36 -7.81 -0.52
CA VAL A 181 3.61 -8.22 -1.71
C VAL A 181 3.66 -7.11 -2.75
N LEU A 182 4.15 -7.39 -3.94
CA LEU A 182 4.08 -6.49 -5.09
C LEU A 182 2.83 -6.86 -5.90
N ILE A 183 1.95 -5.90 -6.17
CA ILE A 183 0.81 -6.08 -7.09
C ILE A 183 0.85 -5.00 -8.18
N GLY A 184 1.00 -5.46 -9.43
CA GLY A 184 1.07 -4.61 -10.60
C GLY A 184 -0.21 -4.54 -11.41
N ASP A 185 -0.66 -3.33 -11.70
CA ASP A 185 -1.90 -3.09 -12.45
C ASP A 185 -1.73 -2.92 -13.96
N HIS A 186 -0.51 -3.14 -14.46
CA HIS A 186 -0.20 -3.12 -15.88
C HIS A 186 0.77 -4.26 -16.24
N GLY A 187 0.63 -4.76 -17.47
CA GLY A 187 1.38 -5.93 -17.95
C GLY A 187 2.85 -5.66 -18.25
N GLY A 188 3.20 -4.40 -18.51
CA GLY A 188 4.52 -3.99 -19.02
C GLY A 188 5.69 -4.29 -18.08
N TYR A 189 5.45 -4.32 -16.76
CA TYR A 189 6.50 -4.42 -15.74
C TYR A 189 6.37 -5.65 -14.81
N GLN A 190 5.52 -6.62 -15.18
CA GLN A 190 5.31 -7.85 -14.40
C GLN A 190 6.60 -8.69 -14.27
N ALA A 191 7.48 -8.61 -15.27
CA ALA A 191 8.78 -9.31 -15.25
C ALA A 191 9.73 -8.66 -14.23
N ASP A 192 9.77 -7.34 -14.16
CA ASP A 192 10.59 -6.57 -13.21
C ASP A 192 10.20 -6.86 -11.76
N GLU A 193 8.89 -6.93 -11.47
CA GLU A 193 8.38 -7.33 -10.15
C GLU A 193 8.92 -8.71 -9.75
N ARG A 194 8.88 -9.68 -10.67
CA ARG A 194 9.39 -11.03 -10.45
C ARG A 194 10.90 -11.02 -10.23
N HIS A 195 11.66 -10.31 -11.06
CA HIS A 195 13.11 -10.21 -10.93
C HIS A 195 13.51 -9.65 -9.56
N VAL A 196 12.85 -8.58 -9.10
CA VAL A 196 13.12 -8.00 -7.78
C VAL A 196 12.75 -8.98 -6.67
N ALA A 197 11.59 -9.61 -6.74
CA ALA A 197 11.16 -10.59 -5.74
C ALA A 197 12.15 -11.77 -5.63
N ASP A 198 12.53 -12.36 -6.76
CA ASP A 198 13.47 -13.49 -6.81
C ASP A 198 14.85 -13.12 -6.27
N ARG A 199 15.37 -11.96 -6.68
CA ARG A 199 16.68 -11.46 -6.23
C ARG A 199 16.71 -11.22 -4.73
N LEU A 200 15.69 -10.56 -4.18
CA LEU A 200 15.60 -10.29 -2.75
C LEU A 200 15.37 -11.57 -1.95
N ASN A 201 14.55 -12.51 -2.44
CA ASN A 201 14.35 -13.81 -1.79
C ASN A 201 15.64 -14.65 -1.75
N ALA A 202 16.45 -14.63 -2.81
CA ALA A 202 17.75 -15.30 -2.84
C ALA A 202 18.74 -14.68 -1.81
N GLU A 203 18.78 -13.35 -1.73
CA GLU A 203 19.57 -12.62 -0.74
C GLU A 203 19.09 -12.92 0.69
N TRP A 204 17.78 -12.91 0.92
CA TRP A 204 17.14 -13.00 2.23
C TRP A 204 16.78 -14.41 2.65
N ARG A 205 17.28 -15.43 1.95
CA ARG A 205 16.99 -16.85 2.20
C ARG A 205 17.19 -17.30 3.65
N LYS A 206 18.12 -16.67 4.38
CA LYS A 206 18.44 -16.95 5.79
C LYS A 206 17.63 -16.12 6.80
N THR A 207 16.66 -15.35 6.33
CA THR A 207 15.74 -14.55 7.14
C THR A 207 14.31 -15.07 6.97
N PRO A 208 13.37 -14.75 7.87
CA PRO A 208 11.96 -15.11 7.69
C PRO A 208 11.24 -14.21 6.67
N VAL A 209 11.89 -13.18 6.12
CA VAL A 209 11.24 -12.20 5.24
C VAL A 209 11.19 -12.69 3.80
N ARG A 210 10.04 -12.53 3.14
CA ARG A 210 9.84 -12.90 1.74
C ARG A 210 9.15 -11.79 0.95
N VAL A 211 9.57 -11.63 -0.30
CA VAL A 211 8.93 -10.77 -1.29
C VAL A 211 8.10 -11.64 -2.22
N PHE A 212 6.86 -11.25 -2.49
CA PHE A 212 5.97 -11.96 -3.41
C PHE A 212 5.56 -11.02 -4.53
N ALA A 213 5.98 -11.31 -5.76
CA ALA A 213 5.35 -10.73 -6.94
C ALA A 213 4.03 -11.48 -7.19
N ALA A 214 2.90 -10.91 -6.75
CA ALA A 214 1.58 -11.52 -6.82
C ALA A 214 0.96 -11.30 -8.21
N LEU A 215 1.58 -11.89 -9.22
CA LEU A 215 1.23 -11.74 -10.63
C LEU A 215 -0.19 -12.25 -10.95
N GLU A 216 -0.75 -13.09 -10.06
CA GLU A 216 -2.15 -13.50 -10.10
C GLU A 216 -3.09 -12.29 -10.17
N TYR A 217 -2.76 -11.17 -9.51
CA TYR A 217 -3.52 -9.93 -9.57
C TYR A 217 -3.81 -9.50 -11.02
N TYR A 218 -2.76 -9.39 -11.85
CA TYR A 218 -2.88 -8.99 -13.24
C TYR A 218 -3.40 -10.13 -14.12
N GLN A 219 -2.96 -11.36 -13.88
CA GLN A 219 -3.39 -12.52 -14.68
C GLN A 219 -4.90 -12.76 -14.61
N ILE A 220 -5.53 -12.49 -13.47
CA ILE A 220 -6.99 -12.58 -13.31
C ILE A 220 -7.70 -11.61 -14.28
N THR A 221 -7.17 -10.40 -14.49
CA THR A 221 -7.76 -9.42 -15.41
C THR A 221 -7.71 -9.88 -16.86
N GLN A 222 -6.70 -10.67 -17.22
CA GLN A 222 -6.46 -11.18 -18.57
C GLN A 222 -7.10 -12.56 -18.84
N GLY A 223 -7.50 -13.28 -17.78
CA GLY A 223 -8.05 -14.63 -17.86
C GLY A 223 -9.45 -14.73 -17.28
N ALA A 224 -9.54 -15.06 -15.98
CA ALA A 224 -10.82 -15.34 -15.32
C ALA A 224 -11.85 -14.20 -15.46
N TYR A 225 -11.41 -12.94 -15.45
CA TYR A 225 -12.30 -11.81 -15.68
C TYR A 225 -12.86 -11.79 -17.11
N VAL A 226 -12.00 -12.00 -18.12
CA VAL A 226 -12.41 -12.10 -19.53
C VAL A 226 -13.45 -13.21 -19.71
N ASP A 227 -13.23 -14.39 -19.14
CA ASP A 227 -14.19 -15.50 -19.21
C ASP A 227 -15.53 -15.15 -18.56
N LYS A 228 -15.49 -14.40 -17.45
CA LYS A 228 -16.69 -13.94 -16.75
C LYS A 228 -17.47 -12.90 -17.57
N LEU A 229 -16.78 -11.99 -18.24
CA LEU A 229 -17.39 -11.02 -19.16
C LEU A 229 -18.06 -11.70 -20.35
N LEU A 230 -17.39 -12.68 -20.97
CA LEU A 230 -17.96 -13.47 -22.07
C LEU A 230 -19.22 -14.21 -21.63
N SER A 231 -19.19 -14.82 -20.44
CA SER A 231 -20.34 -15.51 -19.85
C SER A 231 -21.50 -14.55 -19.52
N ALA A 232 -21.20 -13.27 -19.31
CA ALA A 232 -22.17 -12.21 -19.02
C ALA A 232 -22.67 -11.48 -20.29
N GLY A 233 -22.29 -11.93 -21.49
CA GLY A 233 -22.79 -11.39 -22.76
C GLY A 233 -21.97 -10.24 -23.36
N ALA A 234 -20.74 -10.02 -22.88
CA ALA A 234 -19.74 -9.27 -23.64
C ALA A 234 -19.12 -10.16 -24.73
N THR A 235 -18.48 -9.53 -25.71
CA THR A 235 -17.82 -10.23 -26.82
C THR A 235 -16.32 -9.93 -26.86
N ARG A 236 -15.52 -10.84 -27.44
CA ARG A 236 -14.07 -10.61 -27.58
C ARG A 236 -13.71 -9.30 -28.29
N PRO A 237 -14.41 -8.88 -29.37
CA PRO A 237 -14.16 -7.58 -30.00
C PRO A 237 -14.45 -6.36 -29.12
N GLU A 238 -15.31 -6.49 -28.11
CA GLU A 238 -15.58 -5.41 -27.15
C GLU A 238 -14.53 -5.38 -26.04
N ILE A 239 -14.12 -6.55 -25.55
CA ILE A 239 -13.18 -6.69 -24.44
C ILE A 239 -11.82 -6.08 -24.80
N GLY A 240 -11.27 -6.44 -25.95
CA GLY A 240 -9.97 -5.93 -26.39
C GLY A 240 -8.79 -6.35 -25.52
N THR A 241 -7.66 -5.66 -25.69
CA THR A 241 -6.45 -5.87 -24.87
C THR A 241 -6.01 -4.63 -24.10
N HIS A 242 -6.48 -3.44 -24.48
CA HIS A 242 -6.21 -2.19 -23.76
C HIS A 242 -7.30 -1.16 -23.99
N ALA A 243 -7.77 -0.51 -22.92
CA ALA A 243 -8.80 0.53 -22.97
C ALA A 243 -10.14 0.11 -23.63
N GLY A 244 -10.38 -1.20 -23.74
CA GLY A 244 -11.65 -1.77 -24.19
C GLY A 244 -12.68 -1.90 -23.07
N LEU A 245 -13.67 -2.76 -23.28
CA LEU A 245 -14.80 -2.97 -22.36
C LEU A 245 -14.35 -3.39 -20.97
N ALA A 246 -13.36 -4.27 -20.84
CA ALA A 246 -12.91 -4.77 -19.54
C ALA A 246 -12.31 -3.65 -18.66
N ASP A 247 -11.37 -2.90 -19.22
CA ASP A 247 -10.70 -1.79 -18.52
C ASP A 247 -11.69 -0.71 -18.10
N THR A 248 -12.56 -0.31 -19.03
CA THR A 248 -13.52 0.77 -18.81
C THR A 248 -14.59 0.35 -17.81
N SER A 249 -15.06 -0.90 -17.90
CA SER A 249 -16.03 -1.44 -16.94
C SER A 249 -15.45 -1.51 -15.53
N LEU A 250 -14.20 -1.99 -15.38
CA LEU A 250 -13.49 -1.97 -14.09
C LEU A 250 -13.45 -0.57 -13.49
N MET A 251 -13.07 0.44 -14.29
CA MET A 251 -13.03 1.81 -13.78
C MET A 251 -14.42 2.35 -13.43
N LEU A 252 -15.46 2.07 -14.22
CA LEU A 252 -16.83 2.48 -13.88
C LEU A 252 -17.32 1.88 -12.54
N ALA A 253 -16.86 0.68 -12.18
CA ALA A 253 -17.19 0.06 -10.90
C ALA A 253 -16.38 0.62 -9.72
N ILE A 254 -15.14 1.07 -9.97
CA ILE A 254 -14.21 1.53 -8.94
C ILE A 254 -14.36 3.02 -8.68
N ASP A 255 -14.24 3.83 -9.74
CA ASP A 255 -14.37 5.28 -9.71
C ASP A 255 -14.89 5.79 -11.06
N PRO A 256 -16.21 5.97 -11.22
CA PRO A 256 -16.78 6.45 -12.47
C PRO A 256 -16.32 7.86 -12.83
N SER A 257 -15.81 8.66 -11.89
CA SER A 257 -15.29 10.01 -12.19
C SER A 257 -14.02 9.99 -13.07
N MET A 258 -13.37 8.83 -13.17
CA MET A 258 -12.22 8.60 -14.05
C MET A 258 -12.62 8.28 -15.50
N VAL A 259 -13.93 8.13 -15.79
CA VAL A 259 -14.47 7.84 -17.12
C VAL A 259 -15.35 8.99 -17.58
N ARG A 260 -15.11 9.47 -18.80
CA ARG A 260 -15.92 10.47 -19.49
C ARG A 260 -16.98 9.74 -20.31
N GLU A 261 -18.10 9.41 -19.67
CA GLU A 261 -19.17 8.62 -20.29
C GLU A 261 -19.73 9.27 -21.57
N ASP A 262 -19.75 10.60 -21.64
CA ASP A 262 -20.11 11.38 -22.83
C ASP A 262 -19.22 11.08 -24.04
N ARG A 263 -17.98 10.63 -23.81
CA ARG A 263 -17.01 10.26 -24.84
C ARG A 263 -17.05 8.79 -25.24
N LEU A 264 -17.74 7.93 -24.46
CA LEU A 264 -17.90 6.52 -24.82
C LEU A 264 -18.84 6.35 -26.02
N ALA A 265 -19.96 7.08 -26.04
CA ALA A 265 -20.99 6.95 -27.09
C ALA A 265 -20.72 7.83 -28.34
N ALA A 266 -19.84 8.82 -28.22
CA ALA A 266 -19.64 9.86 -29.24
C ALA A 266 -18.56 9.52 -30.29
N THR A 267 -17.87 8.38 -30.16
CA THR A 267 -16.64 8.14 -30.93
C THR A 267 -16.85 7.07 -32.02
N PRO A 268 -16.36 7.28 -33.26
CA PRO A 268 -16.29 6.21 -34.27
C PRO A 268 -15.48 5.02 -33.76
N LYS A 269 -15.45 3.93 -34.53
CA LYS A 269 -14.68 2.72 -34.20
C LYS A 269 -13.23 3.09 -33.85
N LEU A 270 -12.90 3.01 -32.56
CA LEU A 270 -11.60 3.35 -31.99
C LEU A 270 -10.53 2.36 -32.44
N ASP A 271 -9.31 2.85 -32.62
CA ASP A 271 -8.16 2.01 -32.95
C ASP A 271 -6.89 2.37 -32.16
N ALA A 272 -5.78 1.74 -32.55
CA ALA A 272 -4.50 1.92 -31.88
C ALA A 272 -3.96 3.36 -31.97
N GLY A 273 -4.37 4.15 -32.97
CA GLY A 273 -4.06 5.57 -33.09
C GLY A 273 -4.81 6.43 -32.07
N ASP A 274 -5.96 5.96 -31.58
CA ASP A 274 -6.72 6.58 -30.50
C ASP A 274 -6.28 6.08 -29.11
N GLY A 275 -5.33 5.15 -29.06
CA GLY A 275 -4.86 4.57 -27.81
C GLY A 275 -5.70 3.41 -27.28
N VAL A 276 -6.54 2.80 -28.13
CA VAL A 276 -7.31 1.59 -27.81
C VAL A 276 -6.72 0.40 -28.56
N TYR A 277 -6.25 -0.62 -27.85
CA TYR A 277 -5.62 -1.79 -28.49
C TYR A 277 -6.59 -2.95 -28.58
N GLY A 278 -7.40 -2.92 -29.63
CA GLY A 278 -8.57 -3.78 -29.75
C GLY A 278 -9.59 -3.48 -28.64
N GLY A 279 -10.85 -3.84 -28.89
CA GLY A 279 -11.92 -3.54 -27.94
C GLY A 279 -12.84 -2.43 -28.42
N ASP A 280 -13.97 -2.34 -27.75
CA ASP A 280 -14.98 -1.31 -27.90
C ASP A 280 -15.55 -1.02 -26.51
N PRO A 281 -15.25 0.16 -25.92
CA PRO A 281 -15.68 0.48 -24.58
C PRO A 281 -17.14 0.97 -24.50
N THR A 282 -17.87 1.08 -25.62
CA THR A 282 -19.25 1.65 -25.65
C THR A 282 -20.23 0.93 -24.73
N ARG A 283 -20.15 -0.40 -24.62
CA ARG A 283 -21.02 -1.23 -23.77
C ARG A 283 -20.47 -1.46 -22.35
N SER A 284 -19.48 -0.69 -21.95
CA SER A 284 -18.92 -0.78 -20.59
C SER A 284 -19.95 -0.42 -19.53
N SER A 285 -19.87 -1.07 -18.38
CA SER A 285 -20.77 -0.77 -17.26
C SER A 285 -20.13 -1.13 -15.93
N ALA A 286 -20.56 -0.45 -14.85
CA ALA A 286 -20.16 -0.81 -13.50
C ALA A 286 -20.53 -2.27 -13.13
N ALA A 287 -21.64 -2.79 -13.67
CA ALA A 287 -22.04 -4.18 -13.46
C ALA A 287 -21.01 -5.18 -14.03
N PHE A 288 -20.49 -4.93 -15.24
CA PHE A 288 -19.38 -5.70 -15.79
C PHE A 288 -18.07 -5.49 -15.01
N GLY A 289 -17.83 -4.29 -14.49
CA GLY A 289 -16.65 -4.01 -13.68
C GLY A 289 -16.64 -4.77 -12.36
N GLN A 290 -17.79 -4.84 -11.69
CA GLN A 290 -17.91 -5.48 -10.38
C GLN A 290 -17.52 -6.97 -10.44
N LEU A 291 -17.83 -7.65 -11.55
CA LEU A 291 -17.40 -9.03 -11.79
C LEU A 291 -15.87 -9.17 -11.70
N GLY A 292 -15.13 -8.19 -12.22
CA GLY A 292 -13.67 -8.16 -12.17
C GLY A 292 -13.14 -7.80 -10.79
N VAL A 293 -13.72 -6.80 -10.14
CA VAL A 293 -13.35 -6.38 -8.77
C VAL A 293 -13.40 -7.58 -7.82
N ASP A 294 -14.49 -8.34 -7.82
CA ASP A 294 -14.66 -9.48 -6.92
C ASP A 294 -13.64 -10.60 -7.21
N LEU A 295 -13.40 -10.89 -8.49
CA LEU A 295 -12.44 -11.90 -8.90
C LEU A 295 -11.00 -11.53 -8.52
N ILE A 296 -10.59 -10.28 -8.79
CA ILE A 296 -9.24 -9.80 -8.53
C ILE A 296 -8.98 -9.80 -7.02
N VAL A 297 -9.90 -9.24 -6.21
CA VAL A 297 -9.73 -9.18 -4.76
C VAL A 297 -9.65 -10.58 -4.16
N ASN A 298 -10.59 -11.47 -4.49
CA ASN A 298 -10.65 -12.80 -3.89
C ASN A 298 -9.47 -13.67 -4.36
N GLY A 299 -9.18 -13.69 -5.66
CA GLY A 299 -8.11 -14.50 -6.22
C GLY A 299 -6.72 -14.03 -5.76
N THR A 300 -6.48 -12.73 -5.70
CA THR A 300 -5.21 -12.19 -5.17
C THR A 300 -5.06 -12.47 -3.68
N THR A 301 -6.13 -12.31 -2.90
CA THR A 301 -6.14 -12.63 -1.46
C THR A 301 -5.81 -14.12 -1.23
N GLU A 302 -6.39 -15.02 -2.03
CA GLU A 302 -6.09 -16.45 -1.96
C GLU A 302 -4.63 -16.75 -2.31
N ALA A 303 -4.10 -16.13 -3.37
CA ALA A 303 -2.70 -16.27 -3.76
C ALA A 303 -1.74 -15.82 -2.64
N ILE A 304 -2.00 -14.67 -2.01
CA ILE A 304 -1.20 -14.17 -0.89
C ILE A 304 -1.28 -15.12 0.31
N ARG A 305 -2.48 -15.57 0.70
CA ARG A 305 -2.64 -16.53 1.81
C ARG A 305 -1.93 -17.85 1.54
N LYS A 306 -1.95 -18.32 0.28
CA LYS A 306 -1.21 -19.52 -0.13
C LYS A 306 0.30 -19.30 -0.01
N PHE A 307 0.79 -18.15 -0.45
CA PHE A 307 2.20 -17.77 -0.32
C PHE A 307 2.63 -17.71 1.16
N GLU A 308 1.87 -17.02 2.02
CA GLU A 308 2.17 -16.90 3.46
C GLU A 308 2.24 -18.27 4.15
N LYS A 309 1.34 -19.21 3.81
CA LYS A 309 1.36 -20.59 4.36
C LYS A 309 2.62 -21.38 3.99
N GLN A 310 3.29 -21.02 2.90
CA GLN A 310 4.51 -21.68 2.43
C GLN A 310 5.79 -21.06 3.01
N GLN A 311 5.68 -19.92 3.70
CA GLN A 311 6.86 -19.26 4.25
C GLN A 311 7.47 -20.06 5.41
N PRO A 312 8.82 -20.05 5.53
CA PRO A 312 9.47 -20.59 6.71
C PRO A 312 9.05 -19.80 7.95
N LYS A 313 8.65 -20.52 9.00
CA LYS A 313 8.29 -19.94 10.30
C LYS A 313 9.51 -19.39 11.03
#